data_AF-A0A0A7LD12-F1
#
_entry.id   AF-A0A0A7LD12-F1
#
_cell.length_a   1.000
_cell.length_b   1.000
_cell.length_c   1.000
_cell.angle_alpha   90.00
_cell.angle_beta   90.00
_cell.angle_gamma   90.00
#
_symmetry.space_group_name_H-M   'P 1'
#
loop_
_entity.id
_entity.type
_entity.pdbx_description
1 polymer ?
#
loop_
_entity_poly.entity_id
_entity_poly.type
_entity_poly.pdbx_seq_one_letter_code
_entity_poly.pdbx_strand_id
1 'polypeptide(L)'
;MIKLAKVEKRAIYMCDTCKNVVEGIYSAGGPIPECCGDTMTELKAQTADVTKEKHVPYIEKKSGGVLVKVGKETAHPMTAEHYIVFIEIEADGILMRKYLNPGDAPEAFFKTDAKHIVAWEYCNLHKYWKSP
;
A
#
# COMPACT_ATOMS: atom_id res chain seq x y z
N MET A 1 -4.05 31.69 -1.53
CA MET A 1 -2.69 31.12 -1.60
C MET A 1 -2.83 29.65 -1.95
N ILE A 2 -2.45 29.26 -3.17
CA ILE A 2 -2.48 27.85 -3.58
C ILE A 2 -1.33 27.16 -2.87
N LYS A 3 -1.62 26.36 -1.84
CA LYS A 3 -0.63 25.46 -1.25
C LYS A 3 -0.24 24.48 -2.35
N LEU A 4 0.98 24.62 -2.87
CA LEU A 4 1.60 23.64 -3.76
C LEU A 4 1.83 22.36 -2.94
N ALA A 5 0.84 21.48 -2.89
CA ALA A 5 1.02 20.13 -2.38
C ALA A 5 1.80 19.36 -3.45
N LYS A 6 3.11 19.25 -3.26
CA LYS A 6 3.96 18.31 -4.00
C LYS A 6 3.43 16.92 -3.64
N VAL A 7 2.59 16.33 -4.49
CA VAL A 7 2.06 14.98 -4.26
C VAL A 7 3.27 14.04 -4.20
N GLU A 8 3.43 13.38 -3.07
CA GLU A 8 4.46 12.36 -2.91
C GLU A 8 4.14 11.18 -3.84
N LYS A 9 5.18 10.56 -4.43
CA LYS A 9 4.99 9.35 -5.24
C LYS A 9 4.16 8.34 -4.43
N ARG A 10 3.13 7.74 -5.06
CA ARG A 10 2.19 6.78 -4.43
C ARG A 10 1.22 7.41 -3.42
N ALA A 11 0.79 8.65 -3.66
CA ALA A 11 -0.31 9.21 -2.88
C ALA A 11 -1.59 8.46 -3.19
N ILE A 12 -2.16 7.80 -2.18
CA ILE A 12 -3.44 7.09 -2.30
C ILE A 12 -4.53 8.04 -1.82
N TYR A 13 -5.58 8.22 -2.61
CA TYR A 13 -6.75 9.02 -2.25
C TYR A 13 -7.98 8.14 -2.18
N MET A 14 -8.84 8.35 -1.19
CA MET A 14 -10.10 7.63 -1.01
C MET A 14 -11.28 8.61 -0.94
N CYS A 15 -12.36 8.27 -1.63
CA CYS A 15 -13.63 8.97 -1.47
C CYS A 15 -14.31 8.47 -0.18
N ASP A 16 -14.63 9.37 0.75
CA ASP A 16 -15.29 8.99 2.00
C ASP A 16 -16.74 8.56 1.80
N THR A 17 -17.36 8.89 0.67
CA THR A 17 -18.73 8.50 0.33
C THR A 17 -18.79 7.11 -0.31
N CYS A 18 -18.19 6.95 -1.50
CA CYS A 18 -18.30 5.70 -2.27
C CYS A 18 -17.14 4.71 -2.04
N LYS A 19 -16.12 5.09 -1.26
CA LYS A 19 -14.93 4.27 -0.95
C LYS A 19 -14.06 3.90 -2.16
N ASN A 20 -14.28 4.52 -3.33
CA ASN A 20 -13.35 4.44 -4.46
C ASN A 20 -11.98 4.96 -4.06
N VAL A 21 -10.95 4.28 -4.55
CA VAL A 21 -9.55 4.59 -4.29
C VAL A 21 -8.85 4.89 -5.60
N VAL A 22 -8.04 5.95 -5.61
CA VAL A 22 -7.20 6.32 -6.75
C VAL A 22 -5.77 6.55 -6.29
N GLU A 23 -4.81 6.26 -7.16
CA GLU A 23 -3.40 6.53 -6.93
C GLU A 23 -2.94 7.73 -7.76
N GLY A 24 -2.28 8.68 -7.10
CA GLY A 24 -1.58 9.77 -7.75
C GLY A 24 -0.18 9.34 -8.22
N ILE A 25 0.05 9.41 -9.53
CA ILE A 25 1.35 9.09 -10.15
C ILE A 25 2.30 10.31 -10.11
N TYR A 26 1.77 11.49 -10.41
CA TYR A 26 2.51 12.75 -10.48
C TYR A 26 1.56 13.93 -10.26
N SER A 27 2.05 15.01 -9.63
CA SER A 27 1.34 16.29 -9.56
C SER A 27 2.24 17.45 -9.95
N ALA A 28 1.76 18.27 -10.88
CA ALA A 28 2.34 19.56 -11.24
C ALA A 28 1.80 20.72 -10.38
N GLY A 29 1.16 20.43 -9.23
CA GLY A 29 0.48 21.42 -8.39
C GLY A 29 -1.00 21.62 -8.72
N GLY A 30 -1.63 20.64 -9.36
CA GLY A 30 -3.07 20.61 -9.61
C GLY A 30 -3.90 20.32 -8.34
N PRO A 31 -5.24 20.44 -8.43
CA PRO A 31 -6.13 20.15 -7.30
C PRO A 31 -6.09 18.67 -6.91
N ILE A 32 -6.50 18.39 -5.66
CA ILE A 32 -6.72 17.01 -5.19
C ILE A 32 -7.91 16.42 -5.97
N PRO A 33 -7.90 15.12 -6.33
CA PRO A 33 -9.02 14.49 -7.02
C PRO A 33 -10.35 14.65 -6.27
N GLU A 34 -11.43 14.85 -7.02
CA GLU A 34 -12.80 14.91 -6.50
C GLU A 34 -13.58 13.66 -6.89
N CYS A 35 -14.44 13.20 -5.99
CA CYS A 35 -15.35 12.09 -6.22
C CYS A 35 -16.61 12.26 -5.37
N CYS A 36 -17.79 12.02 -5.95
CA CYS A 36 -19.08 12.26 -5.30
C CYS A 36 -19.34 13.72 -4.89
N GLY A 37 -18.72 14.68 -5.58
CA GLY A 37 -18.88 16.12 -5.30
C GLY A 37 -17.98 16.66 -4.20
N ASP A 38 -17.15 15.82 -3.58
CA ASP A 38 -16.21 16.20 -2.52
C ASP A 38 -14.76 15.91 -2.91
N THR A 39 -13.84 16.68 -2.34
CA THR A 39 -12.40 16.40 -2.42
C THR A 39 -12.08 15.08 -1.71
N MET A 40 -11.34 14.20 -2.38
CA MET A 40 -10.95 12.90 -1.81
C MET A 40 -9.91 13.06 -0.70
N THR A 41 -9.97 12.18 0.30
CA THR A 41 -9.03 12.17 1.43
C THR A 41 -7.74 11.44 1.04
N GLU A 42 -6.59 12.10 1.23
CA GLU A 42 -5.29 11.44 1.08
C GLU A 42 -5.04 10.47 2.24
N LEU A 43 -4.85 9.19 1.93
CA LEU A 43 -4.51 8.15 2.89
C LEU A 43 -3.00 8.17 3.16
N LYS A 44 -2.61 8.63 4.35
CA LYS A 44 -1.23 8.50 4.82
C LYS A 44 -0.96 7.05 5.23
N ALA A 45 0.16 6.50 4.75
CA ALA A 45 0.55 5.14 5.10
C ALA A 45 0.79 5.00 6.60
N GLN A 46 0.05 4.10 7.22
CA GLN A 46 0.18 3.76 8.64
C GLN A 46 1.37 2.82 8.85
N THR A 47 1.90 2.79 10.07
CA THR A 47 2.93 1.83 10.48
C THR A 47 2.81 1.55 11.97
N ALA A 48 3.32 0.39 12.42
CA ALA A 48 3.24 -0.06 13.80
C ALA A 48 4.28 -1.18 14.05
N ASP A 49 4.20 -1.82 15.22
CA ASP A 49 5.00 -3.01 15.53
C ASP A 49 4.61 -4.19 14.64
N VAL A 50 5.50 -4.54 13.70
CA VAL A 50 5.34 -5.61 12.71
C VAL A 50 5.10 -7.00 13.32
N THR A 51 5.45 -7.21 14.58
CA THR A 51 5.21 -8.50 15.26
C THR A 51 3.77 -8.65 15.72
N LYS A 52 3.10 -7.54 16.03
CA LYS A 52 1.74 -7.53 16.61
C LYS A 52 0.68 -7.13 15.60
N GLU A 53 1.01 -6.17 14.74
CA GLU A 53 0.09 -5.62 13.77
C GLU A 53 -0.02 -6.53 12.54
N LYS A 54 -1.25 -6.81 12.13
CA LYS A 54 -1.54 -7.69 10.99
C LYS A 54 -1.47 -6.98 9.65
N HIS A 55 -1.27 -5.67 9.64
CA HIS A 55 -1.25 -4.86 8.42
C HIS A 55 0.15 -4.37 8.02
N VAL A 56 1.11 -4.30 8.96
CA VAL A 56 2.46 -3.81 8.64
C VAL A 56 3.17 -4.83 7.75
N PRO A 57 3.59 -4.47 6.52
CA PRO A 57 4.34 -5.35 5.65
C PRO A 57 5.67 -5.77 6.29
N TYR A 58 5.92 -7.07 6.35
CA TYR A 58 7.18 -7.67 6.78
C TYR A 58 7.99 -8.14 5.57
N ILE A 59 9.18 -7.59 5.38
CA ILE A 59 10.08 -7.94 4.28
C ILE A 59 11.03 -9.04 4.73
N GLU A 60 10.93 -10.22 4.10
CA GLU A 60 11.79 -11.37 4.33
C GLU A 60 12.69 -11.61 3.10
N LYS A 61 14.02 -11.52 3.27
CA LYS A 61 14.96 -11.83 2.19
C LYS A 61 14.94 -13.32 1.85
N LYS A 62 14.89 -13.64 0.56
CA LYS A 62 14.92 -15.02 0.04
C LYS A 62 15.96 -15.12 -1.08
N SER A 63 16.27 -16.34 -1.50
CA SER A 63 17.11 -16.53 -2.67
C SER A 63 16.46 -15.89 -3.91
N GLY A 64 17.18 -14.99 -4.58
CA GLY A 64 16.71 -14.32 -5.79
C GLY A 64 15.68 -13.19 -5.59
N GLY A 65 15.38 -12.78 -4.37
CA GLY A 65 14.40 -11.71 -4.15
C GLY A 65 13.98 -11.51 -2.70
N VAL A 66 12.78 -10.94 -2.52
CA VAL A 66 12.15 -10.75 -1.22
C VAL A 66 10.74 -11.31 -1.22
N LEU A 67 10.34 -11.91 -0.11
CA LEU A 67 8.95 -12.27 0.19
C LEU A 67 8.41 -11.22 1.16
N VAL A 68 7.36 -10.52 0.76
CA VAL A 68 6.66 -9.57 1.63
C VAL A 68 5.41 -10.25 2.18
N LYS A 69 5.24 -10.25 3.50
CA LYS A 69 4.08 -10.80 4.20
C LYS A 69 3.30 -9.70 4.91
N VAL A 70 1.97 -9.78 4.92
CA VAL A 70 1.10 -8.87 5.66
C VAL A 70 0.56 -9.61 6.89
N GLY A 71 1.08 -9.21 8.05
CA GLY A 71 0.94 -9.93 9.33
C GLY A 71 2.03 -10.97 9.52
N LYS A 72 3.10 -10.61 10.25
CA LYS A 72 4.29 -11.46 10.43
C LYS A 72 4.01 -12.71 11.27
N GLU A 73 3.44 -12.52 12.46
CA GLU A 73 3.15 -13.62 13.39
C GLU A 73 1.76 -14.21 13.16
N THR A 74 0.79 -13.34 12.87
CA THR A 74 -0.57 -13.74 12.50
C THR A 74 -0.90 -13.15 11.14
N ALA A 75 -1.11 -14.01 10.15
CA ALA A 75 -1.48 -13.61 8.81
C ALA A 75 -2.77 -12.75 8.81
N HIS A 76 -2.78 -11.73 7.95
CA HIS A 76 -3.98 -10.95 7.70
C HIS A 76 -5.11 -11.84 7.11
N PRO A 77 -6.39 -11.61 7.45
CA PRO A 77 -7.51 -12.31 6.82
C PRO A 77 -7.58 -12.06 5.30
N MET A 78 -7.97 -13.07 4.53
CA MET A 78 -8.16 -12.94 3.07
C MET A 78 -9.54 -13.46 2.69
N THR A 79 -10.58 -12.92 3.33
CA THR A 79 -11.99 -13.26 3.04
C THR A 79 -12.56 -12.36 1.95
N ALA A 80 -13.76 -12.66 1.44
CA ALA A 80 -14.41 -11.84 0.42
C ALA A 80 -14.66 -10.40 0.89
N GLU A 81 -14.96 -10.21 2.17
CA GLU A 81 -15.28 -8.93 2.79
C GLU A 81 -14.04 -8.21 3.34
N HIS A 82 -12.95 -8.93 3.60
CA HIS A 82 -11.76 -8.40 4.26
C HIS A 82 -10.49 -9.04 3.72
N TYR A 83 -9.75 -8.31 2.89
CA TYR A 83 -8.55 -8.80 2.23
C TYR A 83 -7.58 -7.67 1.89
N ILE A 84 -6.34 -8.08 1.62
CA ILE A 84 -5.29 -7.23 1.07
C ILE A 84 -5.51 -7.15 -0.44
N VAL A 85 -5.73 -5.95 -0.96
CA VAL A 85 -5.97 -5.71 -2.40
C VAL A 85 -4.66 -5.79 -3.18
N PHE A 86 -3.59 -5.22 -2.63
CA PHE A 86 -2.26 -5.32 -3.21
C PHE A 86 -1.17 -5.29 -2.16
N ILE A 87 -0.03 -5.85 -2.54
CA ILE A 87 1.27 -5.63 -1.90
C ILE A 87 2.19 -5.04 -2.95
N GLU A 88 3.00 -4.05 -2.57
CA GLU A 88 4.01 -3.47 -3.44
C GLU A 88 5.32 -3.21 -2.73
N ILE A 89 6.38 -3.08 -3.52
CA ILE A 89 7.68 -2.63 -3.05
C ILE A 89 8.24 -1.54 -3.97
N GLU A 90 8.96 -0.60 -3.36
CA GLU A 90 9.98 0.18 -4.04
C GLU A 90 11.33 -0.48 -3.79
N ALA A 91 12.01 -0.90 -4.86
CA ALA A 91 13.29 -1.58 -4.84
C ALA A 91 14.31 -0.75 -5.64
N ASP A 92 15.17 0.01 -4.95
CA ASP A 92 16.13 0.96 -5.54
C ASP A 92 15.52 1.85 -6.66
N GLY A 93 14.32 2.39 -6.42
CA GLY A 93 13.60 3.27 -7.35
C GLY A 93 12.68 2.56 -8.37
N ILE A 94 12.64 1.23 -8.37
CA ILE A 94 11.71 0.44 -9.19
C ILE A 94 10.48 0.07 -8.35
N LEU A 95 9.29 0.44 -8.83
CA LEU A 95 8.03 0.02 -8.21
C LEU A 95 7.59 -1.32 -8.79
N MET A 96 7.30 -2.29 -7.92
CA MET A 96 6.69 -3.57 -8.29
C MET A 96 5.45 -3.79 -7.43
N ARG A 97 4.33 -4.15 -8.05
CA ARG A 97 3.06 -4.40 -7.35
C ARG A 97 2.49 -5.76 -7.73
N LYS A 98 1.97 -6.48 -6.73
CA LYS A 98 1.19 -7.69 -6.87
C LYS A 98 -0.21 -7.42 -6.33
N TYR A 99 -1.22 -7.54 -7.19
CA TYR A 99 -2.61 -7.63 -6.77
C TYR A 99 -2.92 -9.03 -6.22
N LEU A 100 -3.75 -9.07 -5.19
CA LEU A 100 -4.23 -10.29 -4.55
C LEU A 100 -5.75 -10.33 -4.58
N ASN A 101 -6.31 -11.52 -4.38
CA ASN A 101 -7.74 -11.78 -4.31
C ASN A 101 -8.10 -12.41 -2.96
N PRO A 102 -9.38 -12.36 -2.54
CA PRO A 102 -9.88 -13.22 -1.47
C PRO A 102 -9.48 -14.69 -1.67
N GLY A 103 -9.00 -15.32 -0.60
CA GLY A 103 -8.50 -16.70 -0.58
C GLY A 103 -7.01 -16.84 -0.87
N ASP A 104 -6.34 -15.84 -1.45
CA ASP A 104 -4.88 -15.86 -1.61
C ASP A 104 -4.18 -15.81 -0.25
N ALA A 105 -2.93 -16.27 -0.18
CA ALA A 105 -2.08 -15.96 0.96
C ALA A 105 -1.77 -14.45 0.98
N PRO A 106 -1.74 -13.78 2.14
CA PRO A 106 -1.44 -12.34 2.25
C PRO A 106 0.07 -12.08 2.11
N GLU A 107 0.67 -12.57 1.03
CA GLU A 107 2.09 -12.45 0.74
C GLU A 107 2.37 -12.32 -0.77
N ALA A 108 3.51 -11.71 -1.10
CA ALA A 108 3.96 -11.55 -2.47
C ALA A 108 5.49 -11.67 -2.57
N PHE A 109 5.96 -12.50 -3.48
CA PHE A 109 7.39 -12.60 -3.80
C PHE A 109 7.75 -11.65 -4.95
N PHE A 110 8.84 -10.91 -4.78
CA PHE A 110 9.39 -10.01 -5.79
C PHE A 110 10.83 -10.37 -6.09
N LYS A 111 11.11 -10.69 -7.36
CA LYS A 111 12.46 -10.97 -7.84
C LYS A 111 13.23 -9.66 -7.96
N THR A 112 14.26 -9.47 -7.14
CA THR A 112 15.09 -8.26 -7.13
C THR A 112 16.41 -8.51 -6.41
N ASP A 113 17.45 -7.79 -6.80
CA ASP A 113 18.75 -7.71 -6.12
C ASP A 113 18.95 -6.35 -5.40
N ALA A 114 17.88 -5.56 -5.28
CA ALA A 114 17.92 -4.24 -4.68
C ALA A 114 18.43 -4.23 -3.24
N LYS A 115 19.17 -3.17 -2.90
CA LYS A 115 19.74 -2.96 -1.57
C LYS A 115 18.75 -2.27 -0.64
N HIS A 116 17.98 -1.31 -1.15
CA HIS A 116 16.97 -0.60 -0.39
C HIS A 116 15.58 -1.01 -0.87
N ILE A 117 14.79 -1.50 0.07
CA ILE A 117 13.43 -1.97 -0.19
C ILE A 117 12.52 -1.37 0.87
N VAL A 118 11.43 -0.75 0.42
CA VAL A 118 10.30 -0.35 1.25
C VAL A 118 9.07 -1.04 0.70
N ALA A 119 8.19 -1.53 1.57
CA ALA A 119 6.98 -2.22 1.18
C ALA A 119 5.73 -1.49 1.65
N TRP A 120 4.67 -1.59 0.85
CA TRP A 120 3.34 -1.12 1.20
C TRP A 120 2.29 -2.18 0.91
N GLU A 121 1.16 -2.06 1.58
CA GLU A 121 -0.03 -2.84 1.30
C GLU A 121 -1.28 -1.95 1.40
N TYR A 122 -2.35 -2.37 0.73
CA TYR A 122 -3.68 -1.78 0.92
C TYR A 122 -4.72 -2.84 1.31
N CYS A 123 -5.22 -2.76 2.53
CA CYS A 123 -6.37 -3.52 3.02
C CYS A 123 -7.66 -2.78 2.68
N ASN A 124 -8.66 -3.50 2.14
CA ASN A 124 -9.93 -2.88 1.75
C ASN A 124 -10.65 -2.20 2.93
N LEU A 125 -10.49 -2.70 4.16
CA LEU A 125 -11.07 -2.14 5.38
C LEU A 125 -10.10 -1.22 6.13
N HIS A 126 -8.87 -1.67 6.38
CA HIS A 126 -7.90 -0.98 7.25
C HIS A 126 -6.89 -0.12 6.49
N LYS A 127 -7.09 0.03 5.18
CA LYS A 127 -6.48 1.06 4.33
C LYS A 127 -4.99 0.81 4.11
N TYR A 128 -4.19 1.87 4.11
CA TYR A 128 -2.85 1.89 3.56
C TYR A 128 -1.78 1.80 4.65
N TRP A 129 -0.85 0.86 4.50
CA TRP A 129 0.22 0.61 5.47
C TRP A 129 1.58 0.49 4.80
N LYS A 130 2.63 0.80 5.56
CA LYS A 130 4.03 0.71 5.11
C LYS A 130 4.90 -0.06 6.09
N SER A 131 5.93 -0.70 5.56
CA SER A 131 7.01 -1.26 6.37
C SER A 131 7.71 -0.16 7.17
N PRO A 132 8.29 -0.50 8.33
CA PRO A 132 9.10 0.44 9.13
C PRO A 132 10.25 1.07 8.35
#